data_AF-A0A7J3MSN7-F1
#
_entry.id   AF-A0A7J3MSN7-F1
#
_cell.length_a   1.000
_cell.length_b   1.000
_cell.length_c   1.000
_cell.angle_alpha   90.00
_cell.angle_beta   90.00
_cell.angle_gamma   90.00
#
_symmetry.space_group_name_H-M   'P 1'
#
loop_
_entity.id
_entity.type
_entity.pdbx_description
1 polymer ?
#
loop_
_entity_poly.entity_id
_entity_poly.type
_entity_poly.pdbx_seq_one_letter_code
_entity_poly.pdbx_strand_id
1 'polypeptide(L)'
;TNKSKQPEELLKGILRANLGLYVYKDGTIRFDAVNAPLTHFTPSQIGVSPERLRELGYERDIFGQPLVSPHQICELRIQDIVVQRRMAEHLFNVSKFIDKYLKINGFDEYYKLQSVEDVVGIMVAVLSPHTYGAVACRVIGITDANVLYAHPLLHAAKRRDCDGDEDSVMLLLDVFINFSREYLPDRIGGAMDSPLLLTVKVYPEEVDEQAHNVDTAWIYPLEFYEAASRKEPASRLIGVIPIIKNYLNYPECYFGFAYTVPTEDLSTKPQSSVYKRLKTMLEKVEAQLRLAEKLAAVDEKRVAERVMASHILPDIMGNMRAFFSQSFRCKKCGVRVRRPPLNGKCYICGGDVVQTLYRGAIEKYVELASGLLERYIEDPYIREGALTAIENIYSVFRPRGDNLQGTRQATLKRFF
;
A
#
# COMPACT_ATOMS: atom_id res chain seq x y z
N THR A 1 -0.25 -16.34 -19.79
CA THR A 1 -1.30 -17.14 -19.10
C THR A 1 -2.70 -16.79 -19.61
N ASN A 2 -2.80 -15.91 -20.60
CA ASN A 2 -3.98 -15.73 -21.43
C ASN A 2 -4.35 -16.98 -22.22
N LYS A 3 -5.63 -17.04 -22.61
CA LYS A 3 -6.23 -18.16 -23.34
C LYS A 3 -5.58 -18.39 -24.70
N SER A 4 -5.41 -17.32 -25.46
CA SER A 4 -4.82 -17.35 -26.81
C SER A 4 -3.31 -17.59 -26.80
N LYS A 5 -2.64 -17.45 -25.64
CA LYS A 5 -1.16 -17.46 -25.52
C LYS A 5 -0.48 -16.48 -26.48
N GLN A 6 -1.20 -15.45 -26.91
CA GLN A 6 -0.65 -14.43 -27.80
C GLN A 6 0.38 -13.60 -27.03
N PRO A 7 1.63 -13.51 -27.52
CA PRO A 7 2.63 -12.64 -26.93
C PRO A 7 2.35 -11.17 -27.28
N GLU A 8 2.83 -10.27 -26.42
CA GLU A 8 2.95 -8.85 -26.75
C GLU A 8 4.12 -8.64 -27.74
N GLU A 9 4.05 -7.55 -28.50
CA GLU A 9 5.13 -7.10 -29.37
C GLU A 9 6.46 -6.91 -28.62
N LEU A 10 7.54 -7.52 -29.12
CA LEU A 10 8.87 -7.48 -28.48
C LEU A 10 9.43 -6.06 -28.36
N LEU A 11 9.14 -5.19 -29.35
CA LEU A 11 9.57 -3.80 -29.36
C LEU A 11 9.13 -3.06 -28.09
N LYS A 12 7.86 -3.23 -27.67
CA LYS A 12 7.35 -2.64 -26.43
C LYS A 12 8.16 -3.09 -25.23
N GLY A 13 8.52 -4.37 -25.16
CA GLY A 13 9.38 -4.93 -24.12
C GLY A 13 10.76 -4.27 -24.06
N ILE A 14 11.42 -4.08 -25.21
CA ILE A 14 12.74 -3.42 -25.31
C ILE A 14 12.66 -1.96 -24.84
N LEU A 15 11.63 -1.23 -25.28
CA LEU A 15 11.43 0.17 -24.91
C LEU A 15 11.18 0.33 -23.41
N ARG A 16 10.32 -0.52 -22.82
CA ARG A 16 10.07 -0.53 -21.36
C ARG A 16 11.33 -0.82 -20.58
N ALA A 17 12.10 -1.84 -20.98
CA ALA A 17 13.34 -2.23 -20.30
C ALA A 17 14.40 -1.10 -20.32
N ASN A 18 14.52 -0.37 -21.43
CA ASN A 18 15.43 0.77 -21.55
C ASN A 18 15.11 1.88 -20.53
N LEU A 19 13.82 2.04 -20.19
CA LEU A 19 13.33 3.06 -19.25
C LEU A 19 13.11 2.51 -17.83
N GLY A 20 13.49 1.26 -17.54
CA GLY A 20 13.26 0.64 -16.24
C GLY A 20 11.79 0.46 -15.86
N LEU A 21 10.90 0.36 -16.86
CA LEU A 21 9.46 0.22 -16.67
C LEU A 21 9.05 -1.26 -16.60
N TYR A 22 8.05 -1.53 -15.76
CA TYR A 22 7.50 -2.87 -15.55
C TYR A 22 6.06 -2.92 -16.07
N VAL A 23 5.72 -4.03 -16.71
CA VAL A 23 4.39 -4.23 -17.29
C VAL A 23 3.53 -5.07 -16.35
N TYR A 24 2.25 -4.71 -16.23
CA TYR A 24 1.25 -5.50 -15.51
C TYR A 24 0.63 -6.58 -16.43
N LYS A 25 -0.16 -7.49 -15.85
CA LYS A 25 -0.69 -8.68 -16.57
C LYS A 25 -1.52 -8.37 -17.81
N ASP A 26 -2.02 -7.14 -17.96
CA ASP A 26 -2.89 -6.70 -19.04
C ASP A 26 -2.21 -5.77 -20.06
N GLY A 27 -0.88 -5.61 -19.97
CA GLY A 27 -0.08 -4.78 -20.88
C GLY A 27 0.12 -3.33 -20.41
N THR A 28 -0.64 -2.87 -19.41
CA THR A 28 -0.53 -1.51 -18.87
C THR A 28 0.66 -1.36 -17.93
N ILE A 29 1.11 -0.11 -17.72
CA ILE A 29 2.15 0.25 -16.76
C ILE A 29 1.51 1.04 -15.61
N ARG A 30 1.74 0.58 -14.39
CA ARG A 30 1.02 1.07 -13.20
C ARG A 30 1.96 1.50 -12.10
N PHE A 31 1.51 2.47 -11.33
CA PHE A 31 2.12 2.85 -10.07
C PHE A 31 1.08 2.76 -8.95
N ASP A 32 1.36 1.93 -7.95
CA ASP A 32 0.49 1.76 -6.78
C ASP A 32 0.87 2.73 -5.67
N ALA A 33 -0.13 3.35 -5.05
CA ALA A 33 0.05 4.29 -3.95
C ALA A 33 -1.09 4.18 -2.93
N VAL A 34 -0.75 4.31 -1.65
CA VAL A 34 -1.75 4.43 -0.58
C VAL A 34 -2.58 5.68 -0.81
N ASN A 35 -3.89 5.54 -0.72
CA ASN A 35 -4.82 6.63 -0.94
C ASN A 35 -4.97 7.51 0.32
N ALA A 36 -5.25 8.81 0.13
CA ALA A 36 -5.50 9.73 1.22
C ALA A 36 -6.49 10.83 0.78
N PRO A 37 -7.51 11.16 1.58
CA PRO A 37 -8.50 12.15 1.21
C PRO A 37 -7.93 13.56 1.32
N LEU A 38 -8.27 14.41 0.35
CA LEU A 38 -7.94 15.83 0.32
C LEU A 38 -9.11 16.60 -0.29
N THR A 39 -9.58 17.65 0.38
CA THR A 39 -10.62 18.54 -0.15
C THR A 39 -10.09 19.91 -0.52
N HIS A 40 -8.99 20.34 0.12
CA HIS A 40 -8.43 21.67 -0.04
C HIS A 40 -6.91 21.61 -0.10
N PHE A 41 -6.31 22.56 -0.80
CA PHE A 41 -4.86 22.67 -0.91
C PHE A 41 -4.45 24.13 -1.15
N THR A 42 -3.19 24.46 -0.87
CA THR A 42 -2.57 25.68 -1.39
C THR A 42 -1.64 25.34 -2.55
N PRO A 43 -1.43 26.24 -3.53
CA PRO A 43 -0.46 26.02 -4.60
C PRO A 43 0.93 25.61 -4.07
N SER A 44 1.35 26.20 -2.95
CA SER A 44 2.65 25.89 -2.33
C SER A 44 2.76 24.45 -1.82
N GLN A 45 1.69 23.89 -1.26
CA GLN A 45 1.66 22.50 -0.76
C GLN A 45 1.81 21.44 -1.86
N ILE A 46 1.41 21.77 -3.08
CA ILE A 46 1.41 20.85 -4.21
C ILE A 46 2.49 21.19 -5.24
N GLY A 47 3.36 22.16 -4.94
CA GLY A 47 4.49 22.54 -5.78
C GLY A 47 4.12 23.14 -7.14
N VAL A 48 2.97 23.83 -7.25
CA VAL A 48 2.49 24.42 -8.51
C VAL A 48 2.27 25.92 -8.36
N SER A 49 2.57 26.70 -9.40
CA SER A 49 2.35 28.14 -9.39
C SER A 49 0.85 28.50 -9.49
N PRO A 50 0.41 29.62 -8.90
CA PRO A 50 -0.93 30.16 -9.11
C PRO A 50 -1.29 30.30 -10.60
N GLU A 51 -0.35 30.73 -11.43
CA GLU A 51 -0.50 30.89 -12.89
C GLU A 51 -0.91 29.57 -13.54
N ARG A 52 -0.17 28.50 -13.24
CA ARG A 52 -0.41 27.17 -13.81
C ARG A 52 -1.74 26.59 -13.32
N LEU A 53 -2.13 26.84 -12.07
CA LEU A 53 -3.44 26.43 -11.56
C LEU A 53 -4.59 27.18 -12.25
N ARG A 54 -4.43 28.47 -12.54
CA ARG A 54 -5.40 29.24 -13.34
C ARG A 54 -5.58 28.65 -14.73
N GLU A 55 -4.50 28.20 -15.39
CA GLU A 55 -4.59 27.49 -16.68
C GLU A 55 -5.37 26.17 -16.59
N LEU A 56 -5.32 25.50 -15.43
CA LEU A 56 -6.11 24.29 -15.13
C LEU A 56 -7.57 24.60 -14.73
N GLY A 57 -7.93 25.88 -14.65
CA GLY A 57 -9.27 26.37 -14.35
C GLY A 57 -9.50 26.78 -12.90
N TYR A 58 -8.48 26.80 -12.04
CA TYR A 58 -8.57 27.30 -10.66
C TYR A 58 -8.42 28.82 -10.65
N GLU A 59 -9.51 29.54 -10.95
CA GLU A 59 -9.47 31.00 -11.08
C GLU A 59 -9.53 31.75 -9.73
N ARG A 60 -10.18 31.14 -8.73
CA ARG A 60 -10.49 31.75 -7.44
C ARG A 60 -10.14 30.82 -6.29
N ASP A 61 -9.86 31.43 -5.15
CA ASP A 61 -9.70 30.72 -3.88
C ASP A 61 -11.07 30.41 -3.23
N ILE A 62 -11.04 29.73 -2.09
CA ILE A 62 -12.24 29.36 -1.29
C ILE A 62 -13.10 30.55 -0.85
N PHE A 63 -12.54 31.76 -0.81
CA PHE A 63 -13.26 32.99 -0.43
C PHE A 63 -13.73 33.78 -1.66
N GLY A 64 -13.60 33.20 -2.85
CA GLY A 64 -13.98 33.82 -4.12
C GLY A 64 -13.02 34.90 -4.62
N GLN A 65 -11.86 35.07 -3.99
CA GLN A 65 -10.85 36.03 -4.44
C GLN A 65 -10.04 35.45 -5.60
N PRO A 66 -9.59 36.27 -6.56
CA PRO A 66 -8.70 35.81 -7.63
C PRO A 66 -7.46 35.10 -7.07
N LEU A 67 -7.11 33.95 -7.65
CA LEU A 67 -5.94 33.18 -7.24
C LEU A 67 -4.67 33.89 -7.72
N VAL A 68 -3.91 34.50 -6.83
CA VAL A 68 -2.69 35.28 -7.13
C VAL A 68 -1.50 34.90 -6.24
N SER A 69 -1.75 34.26 -5.10
CA SER A 69 -0.74 33.93 -4.09
C SER A 69 -0.59 32.42 -3.91
N PRO A 70 0.63 31.92 -3.68
CA PRO A 70 0.87 30.49 -3.44
C PRO A 70 0.34 29.99 -2.09
N HIS A 71 -0.14 30.88 -1.22
CA HIS A 71 -0.70 30.57 0.10
C HIS A 71 -2.22 30.67 0.17
N GLN A 72 -2.88 31.05 -0.94
CA GLN A 72 -4.32 30.99 -1.03
C GLN A 72 -4.78 29.54 -1.09
N ILE A 73 -5.92 29.26 -0.45
CA ILE A 73 -6.49 27.93 -0.37
C ILE A 73 -7.46 27.75 -1.53
N CYS A 74 -7.28 26.68 -2.29
CA CYS A 74 -8.15 26.24 -3.36
C CYS A 74 -8.94 25.02 -2.89
N GLU A 75 -10.20 24.92 -3.31
CA GLU A 75 -10.99 23.71 -3.16
C GLU A 75 -10.69 22.74 -4.31
N LEU A 76 -10.31 21.51 -3.98
CA LEU A 76 -9.95 20.46 -4.92
C LEU A 76 -11.18 19.98 -5.70
N ARG A 77 -11.12 20.04 -7.03
CA ARG A 77 -12.16 19.46 -7.88
C ARG A 77 -12.16 17.93 -7.77
N ILE A 78 -13.33 17.32 -7.85
CA ILE A 78 -13.52 15.88 -7.59
C ILE A 78 -12.50 14.98 -8.32
N GLN A 79 -12.31 15.15 -9.63
CA GLN A 79 -11.44 14.29 -10.45
C GLN A 79 -10.00 14.80 -10.61
N ASP A 80 -9.63 15.85 -9.87
CA ASP A 80 -8.27 16.32 -9.79
C ASP A 80 -7.52 15.59 -8.66
N ILE A 81 -6.27 15.21 -8.92
CA ILE A 81 -5.44 14.45 -7.98
C ILE A 81 -4.08 15.12 -7.78
N VAL A 82 -3.51 14.93 -6.59
CA VAL A 82 -2.14 15.33 -6.27
C VAL A 82 -1.32 14.07 -6.05
N VAL A 83 -0.26 13.91 -6.85
CA VAL A 83 0.54 12.68 -6.89
C VAL A 83 1.84 12.83 -6.11
N GLN A 84 2.36 11.72 -5.59
CA GLN A 84 3.68 11.71 -4.98
C GLN A 84 4.80 11.88 -6.03
N ARG A 85 5.92 12.50 -5.65
CA ARG A 85 7.07 12.74 -6.55
C ARG A 85 7.54 11.50 -7.30
N ARG A 86 7.63 10.36 -6.63
CA ARG A 86 8.03 9.07 -7.25
C ARG A 86 7.06 8.61 -8.33
N MET A 87 5.77 8.88 -8.14
CA MET A 87 4.75 8.57 -9.13
C MET A 87 4.88 9.53 -10.32
N ALA A 88 5.12 10.82 -10.09
CA ALA A 88 5.36 11.78 -11.17
C ALA A 88 6.59 11.39 -12.02
N GLU A 89 7.71 11.03 -11.39
CA GLU A 89 8.91 10.51 -12.07
C GLU A 89 8.60 9.25 -12.89
N HIS A 90 7.78 8.34 -12.34
CA HIS A 90 7.34 7.15 -13.05
C HIS A 90 6.47 7.50 -14.27
N LEU A 91 5.46 8.35 -14.10
CA LEU A 91 4.58 8.79 -15.19
C LEU A 91 5.37 9.52 -16.29
N PHE A 92 6.36 10.33 -15.92
CA PHE A 92 7.29 10.95 -16.88
C PHE A 92 8.02 9.89 -17.72
N ASN A 93 8.57 8.84 -17.10
CA ASN A 93 9.22 7.76 -17.84
C ASN A 93 8.23 6.99 -18.74
N VAL A 94 7.00 6.75 -18.29
CA VAL A 94 5.95 6.15 -19.12
C VAL A 94 5.62 7.07 -20.30
N SER A 95 5.60 8.39 -20.13
CA SER A 95 5.35 9.33 -21.23
C SER A 95 6.42 9.21 -22.31
N LYS A 96 7.70 9.07 -21.93
CA LYS A 96 8.82 8.84 -22.86
C LYS A 96 8.71 7.52 -23.60
N PHE A 97 8.22 6.48 -22.94
CA PHE A 97 7.92 5.21 -23.57
C PHE A 97 6.84 5.38 -24.66
N ILE A 98 5.73 6.03 -24.33
CA ILE A 98 4.61 6.24 -25.26
C ILE A 98 5.05 7.08 -26.46
N ASP A 99 5.72 8.21 -26.23
CA ASP A 99 6.18 9.09 -27.32
C ASP A 99 7.15 8.38 -28.27
N LYS A 100 8.09 7.60 -27.72
CA LYS A 100 9.03 6.82 -28.53
C LYS A 100 8.34 5.70 -29.29
N TYR A 101 7.36 5.04 -28.68
CA TYR A 101 6.57 4.00 -29.34
C TYR A 101 5.75 4.57 -30.50
N LEU A 102 5.09 5.72 -30.30
CA LEU A 102 4.35 6.43 -31.34
C LEU A 102 5.26 6.81 -32.52
N LYS A 103 6.41 7.40 -32.23
CA LYS A 103 7.39 7.84 -33.23
C LYS A 103 7.91 6.70 -34.09
N ILE A 104 8.25 5.55 -33.49
CA ILE A 104 8.72 4.37 -34.23
C ILE A 104 7.62 3.82 -35.15
N ASN A 105 6.35 3.97 -34.77
CA ASN A 105 5.19 3.56 -35.56
C ASN A 105 4.69 4.65 -36.54
N GLY A 106 5.45 5.73 -36.73
CA GLY A 106 5.14 6.78 -37.71
C GLY A 106 4.09 7.80 -37.24
N PHE A 107 3.78 7.86 -35.95
CA PHE A 107 2.91 8.88 -35.35
C PHE A 107 3.73 10.00 -34.72
N ASP A 108 3.11 11.17 -34.57
CA ASP A 108 3.68 12.27 -33.80
C ASP A 108 3.76 11.93 -32.31
N GLU A 109 4.79 12.45 -31.65
CA GLU A 109 4.91 12.39 -30.18
C GLU A 109 3.73 13.13 -29.53
N TYR A 110 3.16 12.55 -28.47
CA TYR A 110 1.94 13.07 -27.83
C TYR A 110 2.24 13.91 -26.59
N TYR A 111 2.93 13.35 -25.60
CA TYR A 111 3.13 14.00 -24.31
C TYR A 111 4.20 15.09 -24.36
N LYS A 112 5.35 14.82 -25.01
CA LYS A 112 6.45 15.78 -25.20
C LYS A 112 6.95 16.45 -23.91
N LEU A 113 6.79 15.79 -22.77
CA LEU A 113 7.22 16.32 -21.46
C LEU A 113 8.72 16.56 -21.46
N GLN A 114 9.20 17.67 -20.91
CA GLN A 114 10.63 17.96 -20.79
C GLN A 114 11.15 17.71 -19.36
N SER A 115 10.26 17.84 -18.38
CA SER A 115 10.53 17.72 -16.95
C SER A 115 9.46 16.90 -16.24
N VAL A 116 9.70 16.53 -14.97
CA VAL A 116 8.74 15.77 -14.15
C VAL A 116 7.53 16.66 -13.81
N GLU A 117 7.75 17.95 -13.67
CA GLU A 117 6.75 18.97 -13.39
C GLU A 117 5.71 19.09 -14.51
N ASP A 118 6.08 18.75 -15.75
CA ASP A 118 5.16 18.76 -16.90
C ASP A 118 4.06 17.69 -16.81
N VAL A 119 4.13 16.77 -15.85
CA VAL A 119 3.03 15.82 -15.56
C VAL A 119 1.77 16.56 -15.09
N VAL A 120 1.92 17.76 -14.53
CA VAL A 120 0.80 18.62 -14.11
C VAL A 120 -0.05 19.03 -15.32
N GLY A 121 -1.33 18.65 -15.28
CA GLY A 121 -2.32 18.86 -16.33
C GLY A 121 -2.62 17.63 -17.18
N ILE A 122 -1.84 16.55 -17.02
CA ILE A 122 -2.04 15.31 -17.79
C ILE A 122 -3.20 14.50 -17.23
N MET A 123 -3.94 13.87 -18.15
CA MET A 123 -4.98 12.90 -17.83
C MET A 123 -4.39 11.52 -17.52
N VAL A 124 -4.85 10.94 -16.42
CA VAL A 124 -4.50 9.60 -15.96
C VAL A 124 -5.76 8.76 -15.75
N ALA A 125 -5.60 7.45 -15.76
CA ALA A 125 -6.62 6.51 -15.32
C ALA A 125 -6.23 6.02 -13.91
N VAL A 126 -7.11 6.23 -12.94
CA VAL A 126 -6.93 5.75 -11.57
C VAL A 126 -7.84 4.56 -11.35
N LEU A 127 -7.27 3.44 -10.92
CA LEU A 127 -7.96 2.16 -10.75
C LEU A 127 -7.67 1.61 -9.36
N SER A 128 -8.71 1.22 -8.64
CA SER A 128 -8.55 0.58 -7.35
C SER A 128 -8.40 -0.94 -7.50
N PRO A 129 -7.66 -1.62 -6.61
CA PRO A 129 -7.57 -3.08 -6.61
C PRO A 129 -8.95 -3.72 -6.47
N HIS A 130 -9.08 -4.97 -6.88
CA HIS A 130 -10.29 -5.77 -6.92
C HIS A 130 -11.45 -5.17 -7.74
N THR A 131 -11.21 -4.10 -8.51
CA THR A 131 -12.19 -3.49 -9.41
C THR A 131 -11.79 -3.64 -10.87
N TYR A 132 -12.69 -3.26 -11.77
CA TYR A 132 -12.45 -3.23 -13.22
C TYR A 132 -12.88 -1.91 -13.89
N GLY A 133 -13.21 -0.90 -13.08
CA GLY A 133 -13.62 0.43 -13.52
C GLY A 133 -12.56 1.44 -13.10
N ALA A 134 -11.80 1.95 -14.07
CA ALA A 134 -10.89 3.06 -13.85
C ALA A 134 -11.66 4.38 -13.94
N VAL A 135 -11.21 5.40 -13.23
CA VAL A 135 -11.76 6.76 -13.32
C VAL A 135 -10.73 7.66 -13.98
N ALA A 136 -11.15 8.41 -15.00
CA ALA A 136 -10.32 9.42 -15.63
C ALA A 136 -10.10 10.58 -14.64
N CYS A 137 -8.85 10.91 -14.38
CA CYS A 137 -8.46 11.94 -13.43
C CYS A 137 -7.41 12.84 -14.06
N ARG A 138 -7.21 14.03 -13.49
CA ARG A 138 -6.19 14.98 -13.94
C ARG A 138 -5.20 15.25 -12.82
N VAL A 139 -3.92 15.16 -13.12
CA VAL A 139 -2.87 15.52 -12.14
C VAL A 139 -2.80 17.04 -12.04
N ILE A 140 -2.94 17.59 -10.84
CA ILE A 140 -2.86 19.05 -10.64
C ILE A 140 -1.64 19.50 -9.84
N GLY A 141 -0.89 18.57 -9.25
CA GLY A 141 0.27 18.89 -8.45
C GLY A 141 1.06 17.68 -7.99
N ILE A 142 2.24 17.96 -7.44
CA ILE A 142 3.20 16.97 -6.98
C ILE A 142 3.54 17.26 -5.52
N THR A 143 3.39 16.27 -4.65
CA THR A 143 3.76 16.36 -3.24
C THR A 143 4.93 15.43 -2.92
N ASP A 144 5.67 15.77 -1.86
CA ASP A 144 6.68 14.88 -1.30
C ASP A 144 6.09 13.86 -0.29
N ALA A 145 4.79 13.90 -0.04
CA ALA A 145 4.10 12.85 0.71
C ALA A 145 4.06 11.53 -0.09
N ASN A 146 4.17 10.39 0.59
CA ASN A 146 4.15 9.06 -0.05
C ASN A 146 2.72 8.50 -0.18
N VAL A 147 1.77 9.34 -0.60
CA VAL A 147 0.35 8.99 -0.77
C VAL A 147 -0.20 9.61 -2.06
N LEU A 148 -1.32 9.07 -2.55
CA LEU A 148 -2.13 9.67 -3.59
C LEU A 148 -3.26 10.47 -2.93
N TYR A 149 -3.21 11.80 -3.06
CA TYR A 149 -4.27 12.66 -2.56
C TYR A 149 -5.36 12.85 -3.62
N ALA A 150 -6.60 12.65 -3.23
CA ALA A 150 -7.76 13.01 -4.05
C ALA A 150 -8.99 13.32 -3.21
N HIS A 151 -10.02 13.85 -3.89
CA HIS A 151 -11.30 14.14 -3.25
C HIS A 151 -11.93 12.85 -2.67
N PRO A 152 -12.55 12.87 -1.47
CA PRO A 152 -13.23 11.70 -0.90
C PRO A 152 -14.24 11.04 -1.86
N LEU A 153 -15.02 11.86 -2.57
CA LEU A 153 -15.96 11.39 -3.60
C LEU A 153 -15.25 10.61 -4.73
N LEU A 154 -14.01 10.95 -5.08
CA LEU A 154 -13.25 10.19 -6.08
C LEU A 154 -12.79 8.85 -5.55
N HIS A 155 -12.31 8.78 -4.30
CA HIS A 155 -11.95 7.50 -3.68
C HIS A 155 -13.17 6.57 -3.60
N ALA A 156 -14.32 7.09 -3.17
CA ALA A 156 -15.57 6.34 -3.14
C ALA A 156 -16.07 5.93 -4.53
N ALA A 157 -15.91 6.78 -5.55
CA ALA A 157 -16.29 6.43 -6.94
C ALA A 157 -15.54 5.20 -7.47
N LYS A 158 -14.34 4.95 -6.95
CA LYS A 158 -13.54 3.76 -7.29
C LYS A 158 -13.81 2.56 -6.35
N ARG A 159 -14.89 2.62 -5.55
CA ARG A 159 -15.27 1.58 -4.57
C ARG A 159 -14.18 1.33 -3.51
N ARG A 160 -13.58 2.42 -3.02
CA ARG A 160 -12.55 2.38 -1.99
C ARG A 160 -12.85 3.30 -0.83
N ASP A 161 -12.38 2.86 0.32
CA ASP A 161 -12.29 3.65 1.53
C ASP A 161 -10.88 4.24 1.65
N CYS A 162 -10.72 5.14 2.62
CA CYS A 162 -9.43 5.74 2.96
C CYS A 162 -8.93 5.23 4.32
N ASP A 163 -8.97 3.91 4.53
CA ASP A 163 -8.54 3.22 5.76
C ASP A 163 -7.17 2.53 5.63
N GLY A 164 -6.40 2.90 4.59
CA GLY A 164 -5.08 2.32 4.27
C GLY A 164 -5.06 1.56 2.95
N ASP A 165 -6.13 1.64 2.16
CA ASP A 165 -6.22 1.09 0.82
C ASP A 165 -5.24 1.76 -0.17
N GLU A 166 -4.95 1.04 -1.25
CA GLU A 166 -4.08 1.49 -2.34
C GLU A 166 -4.87 1.72 -3.63
N ASP A 167 -4.38 2.62 -4.46
CA ASP A 167 -4.86 2.91 -5.81
C ASP A 167 -3.71 2.79 -6.82
N SER A 168 -4.01 2.26 -8.00
CA SER A 168 -3.10 2.24 -9.15
C SER A 168 -3.34 3.44 -10.06
N VAL A 169 -2.28 4.13 -10.47
CA VAL A 169 -2.34 5.23 -11.44
C VAL A 169 -1.62 4.82 -12.73
N MET A 170 -2.26 5.09 -13.86
CA MET A 170 -1.78 4.81 -15.22
C MET A 170 -1.90 6.05 -16.08
N LEU A 171 -0.97 6.30 -17.00
CA LEU A 171 -1.19 7.30 -18.04
C LEU A 171 -2.38 6.89 -18.91
N LEU A 172 -3.29 7.82 -19.21
CA LEU A 172 -4.52 7.48 -19.91
C LEU A 172 -4.25 6.90 -21.32
N LEU A 173 -3.29 7.47 -22.05
CA LEU A 173 -2.90 6.96 -23.37
C LEU A 173 -2.16 5.60 -23.31
N ASP A 174 -1.49 5.28 -22.19
CA ASP A 174 -0.88 3.96 -21.99
C ASP A 174 -1.97 2.88 -21.95
N VAL A 175 -3.07 3.16 -21.25
CA VAL A 175 -4.24 2.26 -21.23
C VAL A 175 -4.76 2.03 -22.64
N PHE A 176 -4.98 3.08 -23.44
CA PHE A 176 -5.52 2.91 -24.79
C PHE A 176 -4.60 2.17 -25.77
N ILE A 177 -3.29 2.33 -25.65
CA ILE A 177 -2.33 1.72 -26.59
C ILE A 177 -1.94 0.29 -26.18
N ASN A 178 -1.81 0.03 -24.87
CA ASN A 178 -1.17 -1.18 -24.37
C ASN A 178 -2.12 -2.17 -23.72
N PHE A 179 -3.31 -1.74 -23.29
CA PHE A 179 -4.32 -2.66 -22.77
C PHE A 179 -4.88 -3.55 -23.88
N SER A 180 -5.00 -4.84 -23.61
CA SER A 180 -5.82 -5.75 -24.42
C SER A 180 -6.44 -6.84 -23.56
N ARG A 181 -7.72 -7.14 -23.82
CA ARG A 181 -8.42 -8.27 -23.17
C ARG A 181 -7.76 -9.61 -23.48
N GLU A 182 -7.08 -9.72 -24.63
CA GLU A 182 -6.31 -10.91 -25.02
C GLU A 182 -5.10 -11.17 -24.12
N TYR A 183 -4.63 -10.18 -23.34
CA TYR A 183 -3.54 -10.38 -22.39
C TYR A 183 -4.02 -10.90 -21.02
N LEU A 184 -5.31 -10.79 -20.73
CA LEU A 184 -5.86 -11.17 -19.43
C LEU A 184 -5.71 -12.67 -19.15
N PRO A 185 -5.32 -13.06 -17.92
CA PRO A 185 -5.21 -14.47 -17.55
C PRO A 185 -6.53 -15.23 -17.68
N ASP A 186 -6.47 -16.46 -18.22
CA ASP A 186 -7.62 -17.35 -18.36
C ASP A 186 -7.90 -18.10 -17.05
N ARG A 187 -8.34 -17.36 -16.03
CA ARG A 187 -8.73 -17.88 -14.71
C ARG A 187 -9.79 -16.99 -14.08
N ILE A 188 -10.53 -17.55 -13.12
CA ILE A 188 -11.49 -16.78 -12.31
C ILE A 188 -10.75 -15.60 -11.66
N GLY A 189 -11.31 -14.39 -11.79
CA GLY A 189 -10.69 -13.16 -11.31
C GLY A 189 -9.51 -12.66 -12.15
N GLY A 190 -9.20 -13.27 -13.30
CA GLY A 190 -8.13 -12.82 -14.19
C GLY A 190 -8.30 -11.37 -14.66
N ALA A 191 -9.56 -10.97 -14.86
CA ALA A 191 -9.97 -9.64 -15.30
C ALA A 191 -10.08 -8.58 -14.19
N MET A 192 -10.04 -8.97 -12.91
CA MET A 192 -9.95 -7.98 -11.82
C MET A 192 -8.64 -7.21 -11.92
N ASP A 193 -8.60 -6.01 -11.38
CA ASP A 193 -7.44 -5.13 -11.48
C ASP A 193 -7.10 -4.83 -12.94
N SER A 194 -8.08 -4.56 -13.79
CA SER A 194 -7.83 -4.14 -15.18
C SER A 194 -8.83 -3.06 -15.60
N PRO A 195 -8.40 -2.03 -16.35
CA PRO A 195 -9.25 -0.91 -16.74
C PRO A 195 -10.21 -1.30 -17.89
N LEU A 196 -11.15 -2.21 -17.61
CA LEU A 196 -12.15 -2.68 -18.58
C LEU A 196 -13.21 -1.60 -18.87
N LEU A 197 -13.54 -0.80 -17.87
CA LEU A 197 -14.42 0.35 -17.97
C LEU A 197 -13.65 1.61 -17.57
N LEU A 198 -13.98 2.71 -18.23
CA LEU A 198 -13.44 4.04 -17.92
C LEU A 198 -14.58 4.99 -17.61
N THR A 199 -14.69 5.40 -16.35
CA THR A 199 -15.61 6.44 -15.90
C THR A 199 -14.99 7.79 -16.20
N VAL A 200 -15.64 8.57 -17.08
CA VAL A 200 -15.14 9.89 -17.50
C VAL A 200 -15.62 11.00 -16.57
N LYS A 201 -16.81 10.85 -15.98
CA LYS A 201 -17.40 11.81 -15.06
C LYS A 201 -17.86 11.11 -13.80
N VAL A 202 -17.50 11.67 -12.65
CA VAL A 202 -17.98 11.20 -11.34
C VAL A 202 -19.21 12.00 -10.94
N TYR A 203 -20.27 11.28 -10.59
CA TYR A 203 -21.52 11.82 -10.06
C TYR A 203 -21.56 11.58 -8.54
N PRO A 204 -21.56 12.63 -7.70
CA PRO A 204 -21.58 12.48 -6.24
C PRO A 204 -22.72 11.59 -5.73
N GLU A 205 -23.86 11.58 -6.41
CA GLU A 205 -25.02 10.76 -6.08
C GLU A 205 -24.83 9.25 -6.31
N GLU A 206 -23.88 8.85 -7.17
CA GLU A 206 -23.63 7.44 -7.53
C GLU A 206 -22.53 6.78 -6.68
N VAL A 207 -21.79 7.57 -5.89
CA VAL A 207 -20.69 7.06 -5.07
C VAL A 207 -21.19 6.44 -3.76
N ASP A 208 -20.29 5.75 -3.06
CA ASP A 208 -20.60 5.10 -1.79
C ASP A 208 -21.03 6.09 -0.68
N GLU A 209 -21.95 5.64 0.18
CA GLU A 209 -22.53 6.46 1.26
C GLU A 209 -21.49 6.92 2.29
N GLN A 210 -20.37 6.19 2.44
CA GLN A 210 -19.32 6.60 3.37
C GLN A 210 -18.76 7.98 3.05
N ALA A 211 -18.57 8.33 1.77
CA ALA A 211 -18.12 9.65 1.37
C ALA A 211 -19.19 10.73 1.56
N HIS A 212 -20.48 10.36 1.59
CA HIS A 212 -21.57 11.31 1.84
C HIS A 212 -21.60 11.79 3.30
N ASN A 213 -20.99 11.03 4.22
CA ASN A 213 -20.96 11.33 5.65
C ASN A 213 -19.77 12.23 6.07
N VAL A 214 -19.04 12.80 5.12
CA VAL A 214 -17.95 13.74 5.42
C VAL A 214 -18.53 15.09 5.85
N ASP A 215 -18.10 15.59 7.01
CA ASP A 215 -18.44 16.91 7.53
C ASP A 215 -17.87 18.02 6.63
N THR A 216 -18.67 19.06 6.43
CA THR A 216 -18.36 20.19 5.53
C THR A 216 -18.48 21.54 6.23
N ALA A 217 -18.44 21.56 7.56
CA ALA A 217 -18.57 22.77 8.37
C ALA A 217 -17.23 23.51 8.50
N TRP A 218 -17.27 24.85 8.47
CA TRP A 218 -16.10 25.69 8.79
C TRP A 218 -15.70 25.60 10.26
N ILE A 219 -16.70 25.56 11.13
CA ILE A 219 -16.56 25.48 12.58
C ILE A 219 -17.70 24.61 13.08
N TYR A 220 -17.41 23.69 14.01
CA TYR A 220 -18.47 22.93 14.64
C TYR A 220 -19.31 23.82 15.57
N PRO A 221 -20.64 23.68 15.57
CA PRO A 221 -21.52 24.50 16.41
C PRO A 221 -21.36 24.15 17.89
N LEU A 222 -21.76 25.06 18.79
CA LEU A 222 -21.62 24.87 20.24
C LEU A 222 -22.34 23.60 20.72
N GLU A 223 -23.50 23.33 20.14
CA GLU A 223 -24.36 22.17 20.39
C GLU A 223 -23.61 20.84 20.25
N PHE A 224 -22.68 20.75 19.28
CA PHE A 224 -21.83 19.57 19.11
C PHE A 224 -20.93 19.34 20.34
N TYR A 225 -20.27 20.39 20.82
CA TYR A 225 -19.36 20.30 21.97
C TYR A 225 -20.11 19.99 23.27
N GLU A 226 -21.29 20.58 23.48
CA GLU A 226 -22.13 20.28 24.65
C GLU A 226 -22.64 18.83 24.64
N ALA A 227 -23.13 18.36 23.49
CA ALA A 227 -23.59 16.98 23.32
C ALA A 227 -22.45 15.97 23.54
N ALA A 228 -21.25 16.27 23.04
CA ALA A 228 -20.05 15.46 23.28
C ALA A 228 -19.69 15.40 24.77
N SER A 229 -19.77 16.52 25.50
CA SER A 229 -19.54 16.58 26.95
C SER A 229 -20.54 15.69 27.73
N ARG A 230 -21.78 15.60 27.25
CA ARG A 230 -22.83 14.74 27.80
C ARG A 230 -22.78 13.28 27.32
N LYS A 231 -21.81 12.93 26.45
CA LYS A 231 -21.66 11.61 25.82
C LYS A 231 -22.92 11.17 25.07
N GLU A 232 -23.61 12.12 24.44
CA GLU A 232 -24.78 11.80 23.63
C GLU A 232 -24.38 11.06 22.33
N PRO A 233 -25.23 10.17 21.82
CA PRO A 233 -24.96 9.48 20.56
C PRO A 233 -24.98 10.47 19.38
N ALA A 234 -24.06 10.30 18.43
CA ALA A 234 -23.93 11.15 17.24
C ALA A 234 -25.23 11.25 16.41
N SER A 235 -26.10 10.24 16.49
CA SER A 235 -27.41 10.25 15.81
C SER A 235 -28.32 11.41 16.21
N ARG A 236 -28.13 12.00 17.39
CA ARG A 236 -28.88 13.19 17.82
C ARG A 236 -28.42 14.49 17.18
N LEU A 237 -27.23 14.49 16.57
CA LEU A 237 -26.63 15.64 15.92
C LEU A 237 -26.80 15.61 14.40
N ILE A 238 -27.56 14.64 13.88
CA ILE A 238 -27.90 14.57 12.45
C ILE A 238 -28.63 15.85 12.05
N GLY A 239 -28.11 16.53 11.03
CA GLY A 239 -28.66 17.79 10.52
C GLY A 239 -28.17 19.04 11.25
N VAL A 240 -27.43 18.91 12.35
CA VAL A 240 -26.76 20.04 13.03
C VAL A 240 -25.47 20.41 12.31
N ILE A 241 -24.70 19.41 11.89
CA ILE A 241 -23.47 19.57 11.12
C ILE A 241 -23.78 19.24 9.65
N PRO A 242 -23.48 20.14 8.70
CA PRO A 242 -23.65 19.85 7.29
C PRO A 242 -22.66 18.79 6.82
N ILE A 243 -23.18 17.78 6.13
CA ILE A 243 -22.40 16.71 5.48
C ILE A 243 -22.58 16.77 3.96
N ILE A 244 -21.68 16.15 3.20
CA ILE A 244 -21.77 16.09 1.73
C ILE A 244 -23.15 15.60 1.25
N LYS A 245 -23.77 14.65 1.96
CA LYS A 245 -25.12 14.14 1.67
C LYS A 245 -26.18 15.24 1.54
N ASN A 246 -26.06 16.33 2.30
CA ASN A 246 -27.03 17.42 2.28
C ASN A 246 -27.00 18.21 0.97
N TYR A 247 -25.91 18.15 0.22
CA TYR A 247 -25.69 18.91 -1.01
C TYR A 247 -26.02 18.11 -2.28
N LEU A 248 -26.22 16.79 -2.21
CA LEU A 248 -26.33 15.90 -3.39
C LEU A 248 -27.37 16.33 -4.44
N ASN A 249 -28.45 16.99 -4.03
CA ASN A 249 -29.51 17.45 -4.94
C ASN A 249 -29.27 18.86 -5.51
N TYR A 250 -28.13 19.47 -5.18
CA TYR A 250 -27.81 20.84 -5.52
C TYR A 250 -26.48 20.91 -6.30
N PRO A 251 -26.26 21.91 -7.17
CA PRO A 251 -24.99 22.08 -7.88
C PRO A 251 -23.74 22.15 -6.97
N GLU A 252 -23.93 22.57 -5.73
CA GLU A 252 -22.96 22.62 -4.65
C GLU A 252 -22.48 21.23 -4.21
N CYS A 253 -23.02 20.13 -4.75
CA CYS A 253 -22.45 18.79 -4.53
C CYS A 253 -21.04 18.61 -5.12
N TYR A 254 -20.62 19.54 -5.98
CA TYR A 254 -19.31 19.53 -6.63
C TYR A 254 -18.28 20.48 -5.99
N PHE A 255 -18.72 21.47 -5.21
CA PHE A 255 -17.89 22.53 -4.63
C PHE A 255 -18.63 23.27 -3.51
N GLY A 256 -17.91 24.03 -2.70
CA GLY A 256 -18.42 24.77 -1.55
C GLY A 256 -18.29 24.03 -0.22
N PHE A 257 -17.44 22.99 -0.16
CA PHE A 257 -17.15 22.29 1.07
C PHE A 257 -16.21 23.12 1.94
N ALA A 258 -16.34 22.98 3.27
CA ALA A 258 -15.40 23.58 4.21
C ALA A 258 -14.64 22.51 4.99
N TYR A 259 -13.69 22.98 5.79
CA TYR A 259 -12.92 22.16 6.73
C TYR A 259 -12.64 22.97 7.99
N THR A 260 -12.39 22.29 9.10
CA THR A 260 -12.28 22.91 10.43
C THR A 260 -10.85 23.23 10.84
N VAL A 261 -9.88 22.41 10.46
CA VAL A 261 -8.49 22.53 10.91
C VAL A 261 -7.55 22.73 9.72
N PRO A 262 -6.92 23.91 9.57
CA PRO A 262 -5.93 24.13 8.52
C PRO A 262 -4.61 23.42 8.83
N THR A 263 -3.94 22.98 7.77
CA THR A 263 -2.58 22.44 7.82
C THR A 263 -1.68 23.25 6.88
N GLU A 264 -0.43 23.46 7.27
CA GLU A 264 0.54 24.21 6.46
C GLU A 264 1.16 23.33 5.37
N ASP A 265 1.40 22.05 5.66
CA ASP A 265 2.02 21.09 4.74
C ASP A 265 1.14 19.83 4.60
N LEU A 266 1.15 19.25 3.41
CA LEU A 266 0.53 17.95 3.11
C LEU A 266 1.52 16.79 3.27
N SER A 267 2.80 17.11 3.51
CA SER A 267 3.86 16.14 3.77
C SER A 267 4.24 16.12 5.25
N THR A 268 4.79 14.99 5.69
CA THR A 268 5.36 14.87 7.03
C THR A 268 6.81 14.44 6.96
N LYS A 269 7.61 14.89 7.93
CA LYS A 269 8.96 14.40 8.16
C LYS A 269 8.96 13.61 9.47
N PRO A 270 9.29 12.29 9.46
CA PRO A 270 9.83 11.49 8.35
C PRO A 270 8.77 10.99 7.35
N GLN A 271 9.13 10.96 6.06
CA GLN A 271 8.22 10.53 4.97
C GLN A 271 7.95 9.02 4.89
N SER A 272 8.76 8.20 5.56
CA SER A 272 8.61 6.74 5.52
C SER A 272 8.68 6.15 6.93
N SER A 273 7.86 5.12 7.15
CA SER A 273 7.82 4.44 8.44
C SER A 273 9.14 3.72 8.72
N VAL A 274 9.56 3.72 9.99
CA VAL A 274 10.74 2.98 10.44
C VAL A 274 10.60 1.49 10.12
N TYR A 275 9.38 0.98 10.13
CA TYR A 275 9.04 -0.40 9.78
C TYR A 275 9.61 -0.86 8.43
N LYS A 276 9.63 0.01 7.40
CA LYS A 276 10.20 -0.31 6.08
C LYS A 276 11.72 -0.40 6.09
N ARG A 277 12.39 0.22 7.05
CA ARG A 277 13.87 0.23 7.18
C ARG A 277 14.39 -0.97 7.98
N LEU A 278 13.60 -1.49 8.91
CA LEU A 278 13.93 -2.67 9.71
C LEU A 278 13.79 -3.93 8.86
N LYS A 279 14.85 -4.73 8.80
CA LYS A 279 14.92 -5.89 7.90
C LYS A 279 14.35 -7.14 8.57
N THR A 280 14.65 -7.33 9.85
CA THR A 280 14.30 -8.56 10.56
C THR A 280 13.05 -8.39 11.43
N MET A 281 12.31 -9.47 11.63
CA MET A 281 11.17 -9.48 12.56
C MET A 281 11.59 -9.21 14.00
N LEU A 282 12.77 -9.69 14.39
CA LEU A 282 13.36 -9.42 15.70
C LEU A 282 13.55 -7.90 15.90
N GLU A 283 14.22 -7.23 14.96
CA GLU A 283 14.39 -5.77 14.98
C GLU A 283 13.05 -5.02 15.07
N LYS A 284 12.03 -5.49 14.34
CA LYS A 284 10.69 -4.89 14.34
C LYS A 284 10.00 -5.01 15.70
N VAL A 285 10.02 -6.19 16.30
CA VAL A 285 9.42 -6.43 17.62
C VAL A 285 10.17 -5.66 18.70
N GLU A 286 11.51 -5.66 18.66
CA GLU A 286 12.33 -4.86 19.59
C GLU A 286 12.05 -3.37 19.47
N ALA A 287 11.93 -2.83 18.24
CA ALA A 287 11.61 -1.43 18.02
C ALA A 287 10.19 -1.08 18.52
N GLN A 288 9.22 -1.99 18.32
CA GLN A 288 7.86 -1.84 18.84
C GLN A 288 7.85 -1.80 20.37
N LEU A 289 8.56 -2.71 21.04
CA LEU A 289 8.60 -2.75 22.51
C LEU A 289 9.34 -1.56 23.10
N ARG A 290 10.45 -1.14 22.49
CA ARG A 290 11.16 0.08 22.87
C ARG A 290 10.30 1.33 22.75
N LEU A 291 9.36 1.35 21.80
CA LEU A 291 8.38 2.42 21.70
C LEU A 291 7.33 2.30 22.82
N ALA A 292 6.84 1.10 23.10
CA ALA A 292 5.88 0.85 24.18
C ALA A 292 6.43 1.32 25.54
N GLU A 293 7.69 1.00 25.87
CA GLU A 293 8.37 1.44 27.11
C GLU A 293 8.42 2.97 27.28
N LYS A 294 8.32 3.73 26.19
CA LYS A 294 8.36 5.20 26.22
C LYS A 294 6.99 5.84 26.33
N LEU A 295 5.93 5.09 26.05
CA LEU A 295 4.57 5.62 25.94
C LEU A 295 3.81 5.37 27.24
N ALA A 296 3.49 6.44 27.97
CA ALA A 296 2.72 6.34 29.22
C ALA A 296 1.32 5.71 29.05
N ALA A 297 0.76 5.74 27.83
CA ALA A 297 -0.55 5.19 27.52
C ALA A 297 -0.52 3.68 27.17
N VAL A 298 0.67 3.07 27.08
CA VAL A 298 0.84 1.69 26.62
C VAL A 298 1.50 0.87 27.71
N ASP A 299 0.90 -0.28 28.04
CA ASP A 299 1.51 -1.28 28.91
C ASP A 299 2.37 -2.22 28.06
N GLU A 300 3.69 -2.09 28.18
CA GLU A 300 4.67 -2.85 27.41
C GLU A 300 4.60 -4.36 27.69
N LYS A 301 4.28 -4.76 28.92
CA LYS A 301 4.18 -6.17 29.31
C LYS A 301 2.97 -6.80 28.63
N ARG A 302 1.82 -6.12 28.69
CA ARG A 302 0.60 -6.58 28.03
C ARG A 302 0.76 -6.66 26.51
N VAL A 303 1.50 -5.74 25.90
CA VAL A 303 1.84 -5.80 24.47
C VAL A 303 2.71 -7.02 24.18
N ALA A 304 3.77 -7.24 24.96
CA ALA A 304 4.67 -8.38 24.78
C ALA A 304 3.94 -9.72 24.94
N GLU A 305 3.08 -9.84 25.95
CA GLU A 305 2.25 -11.03 26.18
C GLU A 305 1.30 -11.32 25.03
N ARG A 306 0.63 -10.29 24.50
CA ARG A 306 -0.22 -10.45 23.30
C ARG A 306 0.58 -10.86 22.08
N VAL A 307 1.75 -10.25 21.85
CA VAL A 307 2.63 -10.63 20.74
C VAL A 307 3.09 -12.08 20.87
N MET A 308 3.46 -12.51 22.09
CA MET A 308 3.85 -13.88 22.38
C MET A 308 2.72 -14.86 22.09
N ALA A 309 1.53 -14.61 22.64
CA ALA A 309 0.40 -15.53 22.56
C ALA A 309 -0.26 -15.57 21.17
N SER A 310 -0.39 -14.43 20.49
CA SER A 310 -1.14 -14.35 19.22
C SER A 310 -0.29 -14.58 17.97
N HIS A 311 1.03 -14.35 18.04
CA HIS A 311 1.90 -14.47 16.87
C HIS A 311 3.03 -15.48 17.09
N ILE A 312 3.85 -15.31 18.13
CA ILE A 312 5.11 -16.06 18.27
C ILE A 312 4.86 -17.54 18.58
N LEU A 313 4.07 -17.86 19.62
CA LEU A 313 3.79 -19.26 19.97
C LEU A 313 3.02 -20.00 18.86
N PRO A 314 1.97 -19.41 18.24
CA PRO A 314 1.33 -20.02 17.07
C PRO A 314 2.31 -20.28 15.92
N ASP A 315 3.21 -19.36 15.62
CA ASP A 315 4.21 -19.53 14.55
C ASP A 315 5.22 -20.63 14.90
N ILE A 316 5.70 -20.68 16.14
CA ILE A 316 6.60 -21.74 16.63
C ILE A 316 5.93 -23.12 16.47
N MET A 317 4.73 -23.28 17.03
CA MET A 317 4.02 -24.55 17.01
C MET A 317 3.60 -24.95 15.59
N GLY A 318 3.13 -23.98 14.80
CA GLY A 318 2.73 -24.15 13.41
C GLY A 318 3.89 -24.58 12.52
N ASN A 319 5.02 -23.88 12.62
CA ASN A 319 6.23 -24.22 11.86
C ASN A 319 6.80 -25.58 12.30
N MET A 320 6.77 -25.89 13.60
CA MET A 320 7.21 -27.20 14.11
C MET A 320 6.34 -28.34 13.56
N ARG A 321 5.01 -28.22 13.61
CA ARG A 321 4.09 -29.21 13.01
C ARG A 321 4.33 -29.34 11.52
N ALA A 322 4.42 -28.22 10.80
CA ALA A 322 4.66 -28.18 9.37
C ALA A 322 6.00 -28.83 8.99
N PHE A 323 7.05 -28.65 9.78
CA PHE A 323 8.37 -29.24 9.55
C PHE A 323 8.34 -30.76 9.57
N PHE A 324 7.59 -31.36 10.49
CA PHE A 324 7.46 -32.82 10.56
C PHE A 324 6.51 -33.40 9.52
N SER A 325 5.48 -32.65 9.13
CA SER A 325 4.52 -33.08 8.11
C SER A 325 4.91 -32.64 6.68
N GLN A 326 6.08 -32.03 6.49
CA GLN A 326 6.42 -31.38 5.23
C GLN A 326 6.55 -32.37 4.06
N SER A 327 6.20 -31.88 2.87
CA SER A 327 6.62 -32.52 1.61
C SER A 327 8.01 -32.03 1.19
N PHE A 328 8.70 -32.84 0.40
CA PHE A 328 10.00 -32.51 -0.15
C PHE A 328 9.87 -32.14 -1.63
N ARG A 329 10.78 -31.31 -2.13
CA ARG A 329 10.75 -30.83 -3.52
C ARG A 329 12.07 -31.14 -4.21
N CYS A 330 12.00 -31.60 -5.45
CA CYS A 330 13.20 -31.68 -6.28
C CYS A 330 13.63 -30.28 -6.74
N LYS A 331 14.91 -29.92 -6.58
CA LYS A 331 15.45 -28.63 -7.04
C LYS A 331 15.35 -28.43 -8.55
N LYS A 332 15.45 -29.51 -9.34
CA LYS A 332 15.54 -29.45 -10.80
C LYS A 332 14.16 -29.43 -11.48
N CYS A 333 13.31 -30.42 -11.21
CA CYS A 333 12.00 -30.52 -11.87
C CYS A 333 10.84 -29.97 -11.03
N GLY A 334 11.07 -29.64 -9.75
CA GLY A 334 10.03 -29.09 -8.88
C GLY A 334 8.97 -30.08 -8.40
N VAL A 335 9.05 -31.37 -8.76
CA VAL A 335 8.11 -32.40 -8.28
C VAL A 335 8.11 -32.43 -6.76
N ARG A 336 6.91 -32.54 -6.17
CA ARG A 336 6.73 -32.70 -4.73
C ARG A 336 6.58 -34.17 -4.40
N VAL A 337 7.34 -34.63 -3.41
CA VAL A 337 7.31 -36.00 -2.91
C VAL A 337 6.97 -35.99 -1.43
N ARG A 338 6.06 -36.85 -1.00
CA ARG A 338 5.67 -36.94 0.41
C ARG A 338 6.81 -37.44 1.30
N ARG A 339 7.64 -38.35 0.78
CA ARG A 339 8.81 -38.91 1.47
C ARG A 339 10.02 -38.84 0.55
N PRO A 340 11.21 -38.48 1.07
CA PRO A 340 12.41 -38.47 0.26
C PRO A 340 12.81 -39.93 -0.07
N PRO A 341 13.19 -40.23 -1.32
CA PRO A 341 13.76 -41.54 -1.67
C PRO A 341 15.04 -41.81 -0.87
N LEU A 342 15.33 -43.09 -0.58
CA LEU A 342 16.50 -43.48 0.24
C LEU A 342 17.84 -43.03 -0.35
N ASN A 343 17.93 -42.90 -1.68
CA ASN A 343 19.11 -42.41 -2.37
C ASN A 343 19.18 -40.86 -2.43
N GLY A 344 18.20 -40.15 -1.87
CA GLY A 344 18.11 -38.69 -1.87
C GLY A 344 17.79 -38.05 -3.24
N LYS A 345 17.61 -38.86 -4.29
CA LYS A 345 17.45 -38.40 -5.67
C LYS A 345 16.00 -38.51 -6.14
N CYS A 346 15.60 -37.56 -6.97
CA CYS A 346 14.29 -37.54 -7.59
C CYS A 346 14.13 -38.72 -8.56
N TYR A 347 13.04 -39.48 -8.42
CA TYR A 347 12.73 -40.63 -9.29
C TYR A 347 12.40 -40.24 -10.75
N ILE A 348 12.12 -38.95 -11.03
CA ILE A 348 11.81 -38.46 -12.38
C ILE A 348 13.05 -37.96 -13.10
N CYS A 349 13.82 -37.08 -12.47
CA CYS A 349 14.91 -36.34 -13.15
C CYS A 349 16.29 -36.54 -12.53
N GLY A 350 16.42 -37.39 -11.51
CA GLY A 350 17.69 -37.69 -10.81
C GLY A 350 18.27 -36.54 -9.98
N GLY A 351 17.59 -35.40 -9.87
CA GLY A 351 18.06 -34.23 -9.11
C GLY A 351 17.80 -34.34 -7.61
N ASP A 352 18.48 -33.52 -6.81
CA ASP A 352 18.39 -33.58 -5.35
C ASP A 352 16.99 -33.21 -4.83
N VAL A 353 16.51 -34.01 -3.89
CA VAL A 353 15.27 -33.77 -3.16
C VAL A 353 15.60 -33.03 -1.87
N VAL A 354 15.05 -31.84 -1.70
CA VAL A 354 15.30 -30.98 -0.53
C VAL A 354 14.03 -30.73 0.28
N GLN A 355 14.25 -30.41 1.56
CA GLN A 355 13.21 -29.92 2.46
C GLN A 355 12.60 -28.63 1.92
N THR A 356 11.32 -28.43 2.20
CA THR A 356 10.62 -27.18 1.91
C THR A 356 10.69 -26.20 3.07
N LEU A 357 10.76 -26.73 4.30
CA LEU A 357 10.96 -25.97 5.51
C LEU A 357 12.23 -26.44 6.23
N TYR A 358 13.13 -25.49 6.49
CA TYR A 358 14.41 -25.74 7.13
C TYR A 358 14.35 -25.43 8.63
N ARG A 359 15.18 -26.11 9.42
CA ARG A 359 15.34 -25.92 10.87
C ARG A 359 15.53 -24.45 11.27
N GLY A 360 16.37 -23.71 10.56
CA GLY A 360 16.68 -22.31 10.88
C GLY A 360 15.46 -21.37 10.84
N ALA A 361 14.39 -21.74 10.12
CA ALA A 361 13.15 -20.97 10.13
C ALA A 361 12.42 -21.05 11.49
N ILE A 362 12.55 -22.17 12.20
CA ILE A 362 11.95 -22.39 13.53
C ILE A 362 12.82 -21.73 14.60
N GLU A 363 14.14 -21.92 14.54
CA GLU A 363 15.08 -21.41 15.56
C GLU A 363 15.05 -19.88 15.70
N LYS A 364 14.82 -19.16 14.58
CA LYS A 364 14.68 -17.69 14.59
C LYS A 364 13.59 -17.19 15.56
N TYR A 365 12.48 -17.91 15.69
CA TYR A 365 11.40 -17.53 16.60
C TYR A 365 11.70 -17.89 18.05
N VAL A 366 12.52 -18.92 18.28
CA VAL A 366 12.96 -19.30 19.63
C VAL A 366 13.83 -18.23 20.25
N GLU A 367 14.78 -17.69 19.50
CA GLU A 367 15.64 -16.59 19.98
C GLU A 367 14.80 -15.38 20.40
N LEU A 368 13.82 -15.00 19.58
CA LEU A 368 12.88 -13.93 19.89
C LEU A 368 12.03 -14.26 21.12
N ALA A 369 11.47 -15.47 21.19
CA ALA A 369 10.61 -15.88 22.30
C ALA A 369 11.36 -15.86 23.64
N SER A 370 12.57 -16.40 23.68
CA SER A 370 13.42 -16.39 24.88
C SER A 370 13.70 -14.97 25.36
N GLY A 371 14.05 -14.05 24.44
CA GLY A 371 14.32 -12.65 24.79
C GLY A 371 13.12 -11.91 25.38
N LEU A 372 11.91 -12.22 24.91
CA LEU A 372 10.67 -11.66 25.47
C LEU A 372 10.33 -12.26 26.83
N LEU A 373 10.48 -13.58 26.97
CA LEU A 373 10.16 -14.32 28.18
C LEU A 373 10.97 -13.87 29.40
N GLU A 374 12.24 -13.54 29.19
CA GLU A 374 13.12 -13.04 30.25
C GLU A 374 12.75 -11.64 30.71
N ARG A 375 12.25 -10.78 29.81
CA ARG A 375 12.14 -9.33 30.07
C ARG A 375 10.72 -8.84 30.36
N TYR A 376 9.70 -9.41 29.72
CA TYR A 376 8.37 -8.79 29.69
C TYR A 376 7.21 -9.71 30.09
N ILE A 377 7.34 -11.03 29.93
CA ILE A 377 6.22 -11.96 30.14
C ILE A 377 6.04 -12.26 31.62
N GLU A 378 4.92 -11.87 32.24
CA GLU A 378 4.63 -12.15 33.65
C GLU A 378 3.52 -13.19 33.82
N ASP A 379 2.60 -13.28 32.86
CA ASP A 379 1.54 -14.26 32.84
C ASP A 379 2.09 -15.71 32.93
N PRO A 380 1.73 -16.48 33.98
CA PRO A 380 2.27 -17.83 34.18
C PRO A 380 1.93 -18.81 33.06
N TYR A 381 0.76 -18.68 32.44
CA TYR A 381 0.31 -19.58 31.38
C TYR A 381 1.10 -19.36 30.09
N ILE A 382 1.28 -18.10 29.70
CA ILE A 382 2.09 -17.74 28.52
C ILE A 382 3.56 -18.13 28.75
N ARG A 383 4.07 -17.88 29.96
CA ARG A 383 5.44 -18.25 30.34
C ARG A 383 5.67 -19.76 30.24
N GLU A 384 4.81 -20.57 30.86
CA GLU A 384 4.94 -22.04 30.82
C GLU A 384 4.77 -22.60 29.40
N GLY A 385 3.80 -22.06 28.64
CA GLY A 385 3.57 -22.45 27.25
C GLY A 385 4.79 -22.14 26.35
N ALA A 386 5.42 -20.99 26.57
CA ALA A 386 6.63 -20.61 25.84
C ALA A 386 7.84 -21.47 26.23
N LEU A 387 8.08 -21.71 27.52
CA LEU A 387 9.15 -22.60 27.99
C LEU A 387 9.00 -24.00 27.40
N THR A 388 7.79 -24.57 27.50
CA THR A 388 7.48 -25.89 26.95
C THR A 388 7.72 -25.94 25.44
N ALA A 389 7.31 -24.92 24.69
CA ALA A 389 7.52 -24.85 23.25
C ALA A 389 9.02 -24.81 22.89
N ILE A 390 9.80 -23.99 23.62
CA ILE A 390 11.24 -23.84 23.43
C ILE A 390 11.97 -25.15 23.77
N GLU A 391 11.65 -25.78 24.90
CA GLU A 391 12.23 -27.06 25.30
C GLU A 391 11.93 -28.18 24.31
N ASN A 392 10.70 -28.24 23.78
CA ASN A 392 10.32 -29.19 22.75
C ASN A 392 11.13 -29.02 21.46
N ILE A 393 11.44 -27.78 21.07
CA ILE A 393 12.31 -27.52 19.92
C ILE A 393 13.72 -28.00 20.20
N TYR A 394 14.29 -27.66 21.36
CA TYR A 394 15.65 -28.09 21.71
C TYR A 394 15.78 -29.61 21.86
N SER A 395 14.74 -30.29 22.35
CA SER A 395 14.73 -31.75 22.48
C SER A 395 14.68 -32.44 21.11
N VAL A 396 13.87 -31.93 20.18
CA VAL A 396 13.74 -32.43 18.81
C VAL A 396 14.98 -32.16 17.98
N PHE A 397 15.47 -30.92 18.02
CA PHE A 397 16.57 -30.45 17.21
C PHE A 397 17.89 -30.51 17.95
N ARG A 398 18.03 -31.41 18.95
CA ARG A 398 19.29 -31.63 19.68
C ARG A 398 20.46 -31.43 18.73
N PRO A 399 21.40 -30.52 19.03
CA PRO A 399 22.57 -30.36 18.17
C PRO A 399 23.16 -31.75 17.98
N ARG A 400 23.14 -32.25 16.74
CA ARG A 400 23.72 -33.55 16.45
C ARG A 400 25.15 -33.48 16.94
N GLY A 401 25.52 -34.38 17.85
CA GLY A 401 26.90 -34.65 18.23
C GLY A 401 27.69 -35.29 17.09
N ASP A 402 27.47 -34.87 15.85
CA ASP A 402 28.24 -35.29 14.66
C ASP A 402 29.28 -34.22 14.31
N ASN A 403 30.00 -33.78 15.34
CA ASN A 403 31.34 -33.18 15.26
C ASN A 403 32.02 -33.30 16.65
N LEU A 404 32.18 -34.53 17.14
CA LEU A 404 33.16 -34.84 18.19
C LEU A 404 34.63 -34.76 17.68
N GLN A 405 34.85 -34.29 16.45
CA GLN A 405 36.16 -33.89 15.93
C GLN A 405 36.04 -32.58 15.14
N GLY A 406 35.86 -31.46 15.84
CA GLY A 406 35.86 -30.15 15.19
C GLY A 406 35.40 -29.05 16.13
N THR A 407 36.34 -28.50 16.88
CA THR A 407 36.17 -27.34 17.76
C THR A 407 35.45 -26.16 17.10
N ARG A 408 34.48 -25.57 17.81
CA ARG A 408 34.08 -24.13 17.87
C ARG A 408 32.68 -24.05 18.49
N GLN A 409 32.36 -23.32 19.55
CA GLN A 409 33.03 -22.30 20.36
C GLN A 409 32.30 -22.33 21.71
N ALA A 410 32.97 -22.74 22.79
CA ALA A 410 32.38 -22.61 24.12
C ALA A 410 32.36 -21.11 24.48
N THR A 411 31.18 -20.56 24.76
CA THR A 411 31.08 -19.18 25.20
C THR A 411 31.61 -19.09 26.63
N LEU A 412 32.71 -18.35 26.83
CA LEU A 412 33.34 -18.15 28.14
C LEU A 412 32.41 -17.53 29.19
N LYS A 413 31.25 -16.96 28.78
CA LYS A 413 30.17 -16.50 29.68
C LYS A 413 29.58 -17.58 30.59
N ARG A 414 29.85 -18.87 30.35
CA ARG A 414 29.43 -19.95 31.26
C ARG A 414 30.39 -20.19 32.42
N PHE A 415 31.56 -19.56 32.41
CA PHE A 415 32.63 -19.77 33.39
C PHE A 415 32.98 -18.51 34.20
N PHE A 416 32.21 -17.43 34.03
CA PHE A 416 32.31 -16.19 34.81
C PHE A 416 30.94 -15.76 35.31
#